data_AF-M8D9I0-F1
#
_entry.id   AF-M8D9I0-F1
#
_cell.length_a   1.000
_cell.length_b   1.000
_cell.length_c   1.000
_cell.angle_alpha   90.00
_cell.angle_beta   90.00
_cell.angle_gamma   90.00
#
_symmetry.space_group_name_H-M   'P 1'
#
loop_
_entity.id
_entity.type
_entity.pdbx_description
1 polymer ?
#
loop_
_entity_poly.entity_id
_entity_poly.type
_entity_poly.pdbx_seq_one_letter_code
_entity_poly.pdbx_strand_id
1 'polypeptide(L)'
;MKRNGALSAVNWALYAIALFLIYHILVKPAFLDLSWIALVILLPLLALCYYLPHPDERRQIVVFSLGFLLLDRSLTQLDVKSMVAVIVGGAVAIIVVAALAKWYGRLSWKAVGALVLIAVIANTTFYRDNLYALSHFTVKYESDRLYNGSWVDYFPIALHDVDGDGKQEIITYGNADELPLPDEEAPKPETEEEKKALADKLLHLQAEPLSLYVMKWQDGKLVRMPNDQIPAETLTAVKEKLPSDFPGFPYYTMKDDQLVPNVQRQSFAEGMLQIGTAPYRALLLDLQNIGDKLAENNGNMDGRLSLGTKFKDLSIREGLLSGTYEGKPFAATTKATRILDTMKLPDGREGLMIMGEHMSVLAVEPDGTTVEAYTLTRKETALATARFIPADVDNDGADELLIGNKPSYILKAMPDGKWDVLWSSQEGDESFSFTNYAKVGNEDQPELIAQAKSWVSMNKTRYLSGYTYTPEGLEHNWRIYMPLLNIQIGDIDGDQSNEIVASIYDQHRILVFKRHNVPVVPLVSLLFIGLIGYGIVRRVRHA
;
A
#
# COMPACT_ATOMS: atom_id res chain seq x y z
N MET A 1 -20.70 41.22 -8.05
CA MET A 1 -21.01 40.37 -9.22
C MET A 1 -22.45 40.60 -9.74
N LYS A 2 -22.72 41.72 -10.44
CA LYS A 2 -24.10 42.09 -10.88
C LYS A 2 -24.28 42.32 -12.40
N ARG A 3 -23.27 42.05 -13.24
CA ARG A 3 -23.40 42.19 -14.70
C ARG A 3 -23.11 40.86 -15.40
N ASN A 4 -24.06 40.42 -16.22
CA ASN A 4 -24.15 39.19 -17.00
C ASN A 4 -24.42 37.89 -16.23
N GLY A 5 -25.60 37.32 -16.49
CA GLY A 5 -26.15 36.20 -15.75
C GLY A 5 -25.39 34.88 -15.90
N ALA A 6 -24.79 34.60 -17.07
CA ALA A 6 -24.01 33.40 -17.30
C ALA A 6 -22.60 33.51 -16.69
N LEU A 7 -21.97 34.68 -16.82
CA LEU A 7 -20.66 34.99 -16.23
C LEU A 7 -20.64 34.78 -14.71
N SER A 8 -21.75 35.12 -14.04
CA SER A 8 -21.90 34.89 -12.61
C SER A 8 -21.95 33.41 -12.22
N ALA A 9 -22.56 32.54 -13.02
CA ALA A 9 -22.64 31.11 -12.71
C ALA A 9 -21.29 30.43 -12.89
N VAL A 10 -20.58 30.76 -13.98
CA VAL A 10 -19.23 30.26 -14.27
C VAL A 10 -18.26 30.63 -13.15
N ASN A 11 -18.29 31.86 -12.64
CA ASN A 11 -17.41 32.28 -11.55
C ASN A 11 -17.64 31.49 -10.25
N TRP A 12 -18.91 31.16 -9.92
CA TRP A 12 -19.19 30.32 -8.75
C TRP A 12 -18.74 28.87 -8.96
N ALA A 13 -18.89 28.34 -10.17
CA ALA A 13 -18.39 27.00 -10.50
C ALA A 13 -16.85 26.93 -10.41
N LEU A 14 -16.15 27.91 -10.99
CA LEU A 14 -14.68 28.00 -10.87
C LEU A 14 -14.23 28.14 -9.42
N TYR A 15 -14.97 28.89 -8.60
CA TYR A 15 -14.69 29.00 -7.18
C TYR A 15 -14.89 27.66 -6.44
N ALA A 16 -15.94 26.90 -6.75
CA ALA A 16 -16.15 25.56 -6.19
C ALA A 16 -15.04 24.58 -6.58
N ILE A 17 -14.61 24.59 -7.86
CA ILE A 17 -13.47 23.79 -8.32
C ILE A 17 -12.19 24.17 -7.57
N ALA A 18 -11.92 25.47 -7.41
CA ALA A 18 -10.77 25.93 -6.66
C ALA A 18 -10.83 25.49 -5.19
N LEU A 19 -11.99 25.63 -4.53
CA LEU A 19 -12.18 25.15 -3.16
C LEU A 19 -11.95 23.65 -3.03
N PHE A 20 -12.46 22.86 -3.97
CA PHE A 20 -12.26 21.42 -4.01
C PHE A 20 -10.78 21.05 -4.08
N LEU A 21 -10.04 21.64 -5.03
CA LEU A 21 -8.62 21.38 -5.21
C LEU A 21 -7.80 21.86 -4.00
N ILE A 22 -8.03 23.07 -3.52
CA ILE A 22 -7.31 23.63 -2.36
C ILE A 22 -7.53 22.77 -1.12
N TYR A 23 -8.76 22.34 -0.87
CA TYR A 23 -9.09 21.52 0.29
C TYR A 23 -8.39 20.15 0.24
N HIS A 24 -8.44 19.45 -0.89
CA HIS A 24 -7.92 18.09 -1.02
C HIS A 24 -6.41 18.00 -1.24
N ILE A 25 -5.81 18.98 -1.92
CA ILE A 25 -4.40 18.94 -2.32
C ILE A 25 -3.51 19.77 -1.38
N LEU A 26 -4.03 20.82 -0.75
CA LEU A 26 -3.24 21.67 0.15
C LEU A 26 -3.65 21.50 1.61
N VAL A 27 -4.92 21.78 1.95
CA VAL A 27 -5.35 21.87 3.35
C VAL A 27 -5.28 20.51 4.04
N LYS A 28 -5.89 19.48 3.46
CA LYS A 28 -5.94 18.15 4.09
C LYS A 28 -4.55 17.50 4.20
N PRO A 29 -3.72 17.46 3.15
CA PRO A 29 -2.32 17.04 3.23
C PRO A 29 -1.51 17.80 4.29
N ALA A 30 -1.66 19.13 4.38
CA ALA A 30 -0.98 19.91 5.41
C ALA A 30 -1.38 19.48 6.83
N PHE A 31 -2.65 19.14 7.08
CA PHE A 31 -3.06 18.58 8.38
C PHE A 31 -2.51 17.18 8.63
N LEU A 32 -2.47 16.33 7.60
CA LEU A 32 -1.94 14.97 7.72
C LEU A 32 -0.44 15.00 8.02
N ASP A 33 0.30 15.98 7.48
CA ASP A 33 1.76 16.06 7.62
C ASP A 33 2.25 16.94 8.78
N LEU A 34 1.62 18.10 8.98
CA LEU A 34 2.05 19.11 9.95
C LEU A 34 1.21 19.13 11.23
N SER A 35 0.10 18.39 11.27
CA SER A 35 -0.78 18.26 12.44
C SER A 35 -1.17 19.63 13.03
N TRP A 36 -0.79 19.92 14.28
CA TRP A 36 -1.11 21.18 14.96
C TRP A 36 -0.44 22.41 14.34
N ILE A 37 0.72 22.26 13.68
CA ILE A 37 1.37 23.38 12.97
C ILE A 37 0.49 23.84 11.81
N ALA A 38 -0.15 22.89 11.10
CA ALA A 38 -1.12 23.21 10.06
C ALA A 38 -2.28 24.06 10.62
N LEU A 39 -2.77 23.73 11.82
CA LEU A 39 -3.83 24.49 12.49
C LEU A 39 -3.39 25.93 12.80
N VAL A 40 -2.19 26.10 13.36
CA VAL A 40 -1.64 27.42 13.72
C VAL A 40 -1.47 28.32 12.50
N ILE A 41 -1.10 27.75 11.35
CA ILE A 41 -0.98 28.49 10.08
C ILE A 41 -2.35 28.76 9.45
N LEU A 42 -3.25 27.77 9.48
CA LEU A 42 -4.53 27.84 8.80
C LEU A 42 -5.50 28.82 9.47
N LEU A 43 -5.48 28.96 10.81
CA LEU A 43 -6.41 29.87 11.51
C LEU A 43 -6.22 31.35 11.10
N PRO A 44 -5.00 31.94 11.12
CA PRO A 44 -4.75 33.27 10.57
C PRO A 44 -5.10 33.39 9.09
N LEU A 45 -4.81 32.36 8.31
CA LEU A 45 -5.10 32.32 6.88
C LEU A 45 -6.62 32.33 6.61
N LEU A 46 -7.40 31.56 7.37
CA LEU A 46 -8.88 31.59 7.31
C LEU A 46 -9.42 32.94 7.77
N ALA A 47 -8.86 33.53 8.82
CA ALA A 47 -9.23 34.89 9.25
C ALA A 47 -8.96 35.90 8.13
N LEU A 48 -7.80 35.84 7.48
CA LEU A 48 -7.48 36.66 6.32
C LEU A 48 -8.52 36.43 5.20
N CYS A 49 -8.77 35.18 4.81
CA CYS A 49 -9.78 34.83 3.80
C CYS A 49 -11.20 35.31 4.16
N TYR A 50 -11.54 35.43 5.44
CA TYR A 50 -12.80 36.02 5.91
C TYR A 50 -12.82 37.54 5.79
N TYR A 51 -11.70 38.21 6.05
CA TYR A 51 -11.61 39.69 6.00
C TYR A 51 -11.47 40.25 4.59
N LEU A 52 -10.91 39.49 3.64
CA LEU A 52 -10.69 39.92 2.25
C LEU A 52 -11.98 40.28 1.49
N PRO A 53 -13.07 39.49 1.56
CA PRO A 53 -14.32 39.88 0.92
C PRO A 53 -14.95 41.14 1.55
N HIS A 54 -15.66 41.90 0.73
CA HIS A 54 -16.46 43.04 1.20
C HIS A 54 -17.48 42.57 2.25
N PRO A 55 -17.72 43.33 3.34
CA PRO A 55 -18.64 42.95 4.42
C PRO A 55 -19.99 42.39 3.94
N ASP A 56 -20.56 43.01 2.90
CA ASP A 56 -21.86 42.60 2.33
C ASP A 56 -21.83 41.25 1.61
N GLU A 57 -20.65 40.79 1.17
CA GLU A 57 -20.45 39.53 0.44
C GLU A 57 -19.94 38.40 1.34
N ARG A 58 -19.38 38.71 2.53
CA ARG A 58 -18.77 37.73 3.45
C ARG A 58 -19.70 36.57 3.77
N ARG A 59 -20.96 36.88 4.12
CA ARG A 59 -21.98 35.86 4.42
C ARG A 59 -22.19 34.90 3.25
N GLN A 60 -22.28 35.42 2.03
CA GLN A 60 -22.51 34.59 0.85
C GLN A 60 -21.33 33.67 0.56
N ILE A 61 -20.10 34.20 0.64
CA ILE A 61 -18.88 33.43 0.39
C ILE A 61 -18.68 32.36 1.47
N VAL A 62 -18.81 32.71 2.75
CA VAL A 62 -18.66 31.75 3.86
C VAL A 62 -19.70 30.63 3.75
N VAL A 63 -20.97 30.97 3.50
CA VAL A 63 -22.03 29.95 3.36
C VAL A 63 -21.83 29.12 2.10
N PHE A 64 -21.35 29.69 0.99
CA PHE A 64 -21.00 28.92 -0.19
C PHE A 64 -19.88 27.92 0.10
N SER A 65 -18.77 28.37 0.69
CA SER A 65 -17.59 27.53 0.91
C SER A 65 -17.87 26.43 1.92
N LEU A 66 -18.49 26.75 3.05
CA LEU A 66 -18.88 25.75 4.05
C LEU A 66 -19.97 24.81 3.49
N GLY A 67 -20.98 25.36 2.81
CA GLY A 67 -22.03 24.54 2.19
C GLY A 67 -21.47 23.58 1.15
N PHE A 68 -20.54 24.03 0.31
CA PHE A 68 -19.87 23.20 -0.68
C PHE A 68 -19.08 22.08 -0.01
N LEU A 69 -18.19 22.40 0.93
CA LEU A 69 -17.36 21.40 1.62
C LEU A 69 -18.19 20.41 2.44
N LEU A 70 -19.29 20.86 3.06
CA LEU A 70 -20.22 19.99 3.79
C LEU A 70 -21.00 19.08 2.85
N LEU A 71 -21.52 19.60 1.73
CA LEU A 71 -22.23 18.78 0.74
C LEU A 71 -21.28 17.75 0.15
N ASP A 72 -20.10 18.19 -0.26
CA ASP A 72 -19.05 17.36 -0.78
C ASP A 72 -18.73 16.23 0.21
N ARG A 73 -18.45 16.55 1.49
CA ARG A 73 -18.21 15.55 2.54
C ARG A 73 -19.39 14.59 2.75
N SER A 74 -20.62 15.12 2.71
CA SER A 74 -21.84 14.32 2.92
C SER A 74 -22.03 13.32 1.78
N LEU A 75 -21.83 13.73 0.53
CA LEU A 75 -21.98 12.86 -0.64
C LEU A 75 -20.97 11.71 -0.63
N THR A 76 -19.75 11.93 -0.14
CA THR A 76 -18.74 10.86 -0.04
C THR A 76 -19.02 9.87 1.09
N GLN A 77 -19.64 10.30 2.20
CA GLN A 77 -19.93 9.42 3.33
C GLN A 77 -21.23 8.61 3.18
N LEU A 78 -21.88 8.68 2.02
CA LEU A 78 -23.01 7.82 1.68
C LEU A 78 -22.49 6.42 1.30
N ASP A 79 -21.90 5.74 2.27
CA ASP A 79 -21.45 4.36 2.13
C ASP A 79 -22.61 3.42 2.49
N VAL A 80 -23.52 3.27 1.53
CA VAL A 80 -24.69 2.40 1.64
C VAL A 80 -24.74 1.52 0.40
N LYS A 81 -24.74 0.19 0.56
CA LYS A 81 -24.74 -0.73 -0.59
C LYS A 81 -25.98 -0.62 -1.49
N SER A 82 -27.06 -0.01 -0.99
CA SER A 82 -28.26 0.27 -1.80
C SER A 82 -28.10 1.56 -2.60
N MET A 83 -28.04 1.44 -3.93
CA MET A 83 -28.04 2.58 -4.84
C MET A 83 -29.24 3.51 -4.60
N VAL A 84 -30.40 2.96 -4.22
CA VAL A 84 -31.58 3.75 -3.86
C VAL A 84 -31.33 4.57 -2.60
N ALA A 85 -30.72 3.99 -1.57
CA ALA A 85 -30.38 4.70 -0.34
C ALA A 85 -29.33 5.80 -0.60
N VAL A 86 -28.33 5.55 -1.46
CA VAL A 86 -27.36 6.56 -1.90
C VAL A 86 -28.06 7.70 -2.63
N ILE A 87 -28.97 7.41 -3.56
CA ILE A 87 -29.72 8.43 -4.31
C ILE A 87 -30.59 9.25 -3.35
N VAL A 88 -31.34 8.62 -2.45
CA VAL A 88 -32.23 9.30 -1.50
C VAL A 88 -31.42 10.12 -0.50
N GLY A 89 -30.38 9.54 0.10
CA GLY A 89 -29.49 10.24 1.03
C GLY A 89 -28.79 11.42 0.38
N GLY A 90 -28.30 11.25 -0.85
CA GLY A 90 -27.70 12.30 -1.66
C GLY A 90 -28.69 13.43 -1.97
N ALA A 91 -29.91 13.09 -2.39
CA ALA A 91 -30.97 14.07 -2.64
C ALA A 91 -31.32 14.86 -1.38
N VAL A 92 -31.44 14.21 -0.22
CA VAL A 92 -31.70 14.88 1.06
C VAL A 92 -30.57 15.83 1.43
N ALA A 93 -29.31 15.39 1.33
CA ALA A 93 -28.14 16.24 1.61
C ALA A 93 -28.11 17.47 0.69
N ILE A 94 -28.35 17.27 -0.62
CA ILE A 94 -28.43 18.35 -1.61
C ILE A 94 -29.55 19.34 -1.24
N ILE A 95 -30.75 18.86 -0.92
CA ILE A 95 -31.90 19.72 -0.59
C ILE A 95 -31.61 20.54 0.67
N VAL A 96 -31.09 19.91 1.72
CA VAL A 96 -30.78 20.59 2.99
C VAL A 96 -29.72 21.66 2.80
N VAL A 97 -28.61 21.34 2.13
CA VAL A 97 -27.54 22.32 1.86
C VAL A 97 -28.03 23.42 0.93
N ALA A 98 -28.79 23.10 -0.12
CA ALA A 98 -29.36 24.08 -1.03
C ALA A 98 -30.31 25.04 -0.31
N ALA A 99 -31.17 24.53 0.60
CA ALA A 99 -32.07 25.33 1.41
C ALA A 99 -31.30 26.27 2.35
N LEU A 100 -30.26 25.77 3.05
CA LEU A 100 -29.40 26.59 3.90
C LEU A 100 -28.66 27.66 3.09
N ALA A 101 -28.06 27.30 1.97
CA ALA A 101 -27.40 28.23 1.06
C ALA A 101 -28.37 29.31 0.56
N LYS A 102 -29.61 28.93 0.24
CA LYS A 102 -30.61 29.85 -0.28
C LYS A 102 -31.19 30.76 0.79
N TRP A 103 -31.66 30.22 1.91
CA TRP A 103 -32.39 30.97 2.94
C TRP A 103 -31.45 31.66 3.91
N TYR A 104 -30.48 30.91 4.46
CA TYR A 104 -29.49 31.49 5.36
C TYR A 104 -28.38 32.19 4.59
N GLY A 105 -27.84 31.65 3.51
CA GLY A 105 -26.78 32.33 2.75
C GLY A 105 -27.26 33.51 1.92
N ARG A 106 -28.57 33.56 1.59
CA ARG A 106 -29.14 34.47 0.58
C ARG A 106 -28.45 34.36 -0.79
N LEU A 107 -27.95 33.16 -1.12
CA LEU A 107 -27.27 32.92 -2.40
C LEU A 107 -28.25 33.04 -3.58
N SER A 108 -27.72 33.44 -4.73
CA SER A 108 -28.46 33.35 -5.99
C SER A 108 -28.66 31.88 -6.39
N TRP A 109 -29.75 31.56 -7.10
CA TRP A 109 -29.99 30.19 -7.58
C TRP A 109 -28.87 29.66 -8.49
N LYS A 110 -28.14 30.56 -9.14
CA LYS A 110 -26.96 30.22 -9.96
C LYS A 110 -25.79 29.74 -9.12
N ALA A 111 -25.57 30.38 -7.97
CA ALA A 111 -24.55 29.96 -7.02
C ALA A 111 -24.93 28.62 -6.38
N VAL A 112 -26.19 28.44 -5.98
CA VAL A 112 -26.68 27.16 -5.45
C VAL A 112 -26.53 26.05 -6.51
N GLY A 113 -26.93 26.32 -7.75
CA GLY A 113 -26.77 25.38 -8.86
C GLY A 113 -25.31 25.01 -9.12
N ALA A 114 -24.39 25.98 -9.12
CA ALA A 114 -22.96 25.72 -9.28
C ALA A 114 -22.38 24.89 -8.13
N LEU A 115 -22.76 25.20 -6.88
CA LEU A 115 -22.36 24.45 -5.69
C LEU A 115 -22.75 22.97 -5.82
N VAL A 116 -24.03 22.70 -6.11
CA VAL A 116 -24.55 21.33 -6.23
C VAL A 116 -23.95 20.62 -7.44
N LEU A 117 -23.92 21.27 -8.60
CA LEU A 117 -23.41 20.67 -9.83
C LEU A 117 -21.95 20.25 -9.68
N ILE A 118 -21.09 21.13 -9.17
CA ILE A 118 -19.67 20.82 -8.99
C ILE A 118 -19.47 19.76 -7.90
N ALA A 119 -20.24 19.78 -6.81
CA ALA A 119 -20.13 18.75 -5.77
C ALA A 119 -20.52 17.36 -6.31
N VAL A 120 -21.60 17.28 -7.10
CA VAL A 120 -22.03 16.03 -7.74
C VAL A 120 -20.99 15.56 -8.75
N ILE A 121 -20.55 16.43 -9.67
CA ILE A 121 -19.53 16.08 -10.67
C ILE A 121 -18.25 15.58 -9.98
N ALA A 122 -17.77 16.29 -8.96
CA ALA A 122 -16.56 15.90 -8.25
C ALA A 122 -16.68 14.51 -7.61
N ASN A 123 -17.83 14.19 -7.00
CA ASN A 123 -18.07 12.88 -6.38
C ASN A 123 -18.34 11.76 -7.39
N THR A 124 -18.82 12.06 -8.59
CA THR A 124 -19.00 11.05 -9.66
C THR A 124 -17.74 10.81 -10.49
N THR A 125 -16.85 11.81 -10.58
CA THR A 125 -15.65 11.73 -11.43
C THR A 125 -14.44 11.21 -10.66
N PHE A 126 -14.30 11.54 -9.36
CA PHE A 126 -13.11 11.19 -8.59
C PHE A 126 -13.47 10.32 -7.39
N TYR A 127 -12.75 9.21 -7.21
CA TYR A 127 -12.75 8.48 -5.96
C TYR A 127 -11.94 9.26 -4.92
N ARG A 128 -12.58 9.67 -3.82
CA ARG A 128 -12.06 10.74 -2.98
C ARG A 128 -10.81 10.37 -2.19
N ASP A 129 -10.69 9.10 -1.82
CA ASP A 129 -9.52 8.59 -1.11
C ASP A 129 -8.28 8.54 -2.01
N ASN A 130 -8.47 8.58 -3.32
CA ASN A 130 -7.39 8.57 -4.32
C ASN A 130 -6.89 9.99 -4.65
N LEU A 131 -7.60 11.04 -4.21
CA LEU A 131 -7.19 12.43 -4.45
C LEU A 131 -5.86 12.78 -3.76
N TYR A 132 -5.47 12.08 -2.69
CA TYR A 132 -4.16 12.31 -2.05
C TYR A 132 -2.99 11.86 -2.92
N ALA A 133 -3.24 10.95 -3.87
CA ALA A 133 -2.24 10.48 -4.81
C ALA A 133 -1.99 11.51 -5.92
N LEU A 134 -2.99 12.33 -6.28
CA LEU A 134 -2.93 13.32 -7.39
C LEU A 134 -1.83 14.37 -7.27
N SER A 135 -1.13 14.45 -6.13
CA SER A 135 0.09 15.26 -6.06
C SER A 135 1.13 14.80 -7.08
N HIS A 136 1.21 13.49 -7.34
CA HIS A 136 2.23 12.86 -8.20
C HIS A 136 1.69 11.69 -9.06
N PHE A 137 0.54 11.12 -8.71
CA PHE A 137 0.01 9.89 -9.29
C PHE A 137 -1.49 9.99 -9.58
N THR A 138 -1.93 9.35 -10.65
CA THR A 138 -3.34 9.03 -10.88
C THR A 138 -3.61 7.57 -10.55
N VAL A 139 -4.74 7.29 -9.89
CA VAL A 139 -5.23 5.90 -9.80
C VAL A 139 -5.74 5.48 -11.18
N LYS A 140 -5.04 4.53 -11.77
CA LYS A 140 -5.32 3.96 -13.08
C LYS A 140 -6.41 2.91 -12.99
N TYR A 141 -6.39 2.12 -11.91
CA TYR A 141 -7.37 1.08 -11.66
C TYR A 141 -7.49 0.76 -10.15
N GLU A 142 -8.69 0.38 -9.75
CA GLU A 142 -9.00 -0.22 -8.47
C GLU A 142 -9.81 -1.49 -8.73
N SER A 143 -9.35 -2.63 -8.21
CA SER A 143 -10.07 -3.90 -8.37
C SER A 143 -11.31 -3.95 -7.49
N ASP A 144 -12.23 -4.85 -7.85
CA ASP A 144 -13.21 -5.34 -6.89
C ASP A 144 -12.50 -6.05 -5.71
N ARG A 145 -13.24 -6.28 -4.64
CA ARG A 145 -12.74 -7.02 -3.47
C ARG A 145 -12.41 -8.46 -3.90
N LEU A 146 -11.16 -8.89 -3.71
CA LEU A 146 -10.67 -10.19 -4.17
C LEU A 146 -10.89 -11.33 -3.16
N TYR A 147 -11.27 -11.01 -1.92
CA TYR A 147 -11.48 -11.99 -0.87
C TYR A 147 -12.75 -11.70 -0.08
N ASN A 148 -13.64 -12.68 -0.01
CA ASN A 148 -14.96 -12.62 0.58
C ASN A 148 -15.02 -13.20 2.01
N GLY A 149 -13.88 -13.61 2.57
CA GLY A 149 -13.80 -14.02 3.98
C GLY A 149 -13.51 -12.85 4.92
N SER A 150 -13.41 -13.17 6.21
CA SER A 150 -13.26 -12.19 7.31
C SER A 150 -12.08 -12.45 8.23
N TRP A 151 -11.23 -13.44 7.93
CA TRP A 151 -10.19 -13.91 8.87
C TRP A 151 -8.76 -13.53 8.48
N VAL A 152 -8.56 -13.13 7.23
CA VAL A 152 -7.28 -12.69 6.71
C VAL A 152 -7.39 -11.20 6.42
N ASP A 153 -6.47 -10.40 6.91
CA ASP A 153 -6.53 -8.94 6.74
C ASP A 153 -5.96 -8.47 5.39
N TYR A 154 -5.03 -9.24 4.81
CA TYR A 154 -4.39 -8.95 3.52
C TYR A 154 -3.72 -10.20 2.94
N PHE A 155 -3.49 -10.18 1.63
CA PHE A 155 -2.67 -11.18 0.93
C PHE A 155 -1.41 -10.54 0.35
N PRO A 156 -0.28 -11.27 0.29
CA PRO A 156 0.92 -10.78 -0.38
C PRO A 156 0.64 -10.49 -1.87
N ILE A 157 1.42 -9.57 -2.42
CA ILE A 157 1.39 -9.21 -3.84
C ILE A 157 2.80 -9.38 -4.41
N ALA A 158 2.89 -10.01 -5.57
CA ALA A 158 4.10 -10.10 -6.38
C ALA A 158 3.79 -9.74 -7.85
N LEU A 159 4.82 -9.39 -8.61
CA LEU A 159 4.73 -9.10 -10.03
C LEU A 159 5.57 -10.08 -10.84
N HIS A 160 5.03 -10.58 -11.95
CA HIS A 160 5.77 -11.44 -12.87
C HIS A 160 5.14 -11.39 -14.26
N ASP A 161 5.97 -11.38 -15.30
CA ASP A 161 5.54 -11.66 -16.67
C ASP A 161 5.25 -13.17 -16.82
N VAL A 162 3.96 -13.52 -16.82
CA VAL A 162 3.48 -14.90 -16.81
C VAL A 162 3.33 -15.46 -18.22
N ASP A 163 2.94 -14.64 -19.19
CA ASP A 163 2.70 -15.08 -20.57
C ASP A 163 3.74 -14.61 -21.60
N GLY A 164 4.78 -13.90 -21.14
CA GLY A 164 5.94 -13.52 -21.95
C GLY A 164 5.66 -12.35 -22.88
N ASP A 165 4.59 -11.57 -22.64
CA ASP A 165 4.23 -10.42 -23.47
C ASP A 165 5.00 -9.13 -23.09
N GLY A 166 5.86 -9.21 -22.07
CA GLY A 166 6.67 -8.12 -21.55
C GLY A 166 5.96 -7.25 -20.51
N LYS A 167 4.68 -7.52 -20.20
CA LYS A 167 3.95 -6.90 -19.11
C LYS A 167 4.09 -7.75 -17.86
N GLN A 168 3.86 -7.14 -16.71
CA GLN A 168 3.85 -7.88 -15.45
C GLN A 168 2.42 -8.11 -14.96
N GLU A 169 2.04 -9.37 -14.82
CA GLU A 169 0.83 -9.76 -14.12
C GLU A 169 0.97 -9.56 -12.61
N ILE A 170 -0.14 -9.19 -11.98
CA ILE A 170 -0.22 -9.04 -10.53
C ILE A 170 -0.67 -10.37 -9.94
N ILE A 171 0.18 -10.94 -9.08
CA ILE A 171 -0.07 -12.22 -8.43
C ILE A 171 -0.46 -11.98 -6.99
N THR A 172 -1.59 -12.54 -6.58
CA THR A 172 -2.05 -12.53 -5.18
C THR A 172 -2.95 -13.73 -4.89
N TYR A 173 -3.56 -13.78 -3.71
CA TYR A 173 -4.58 -14.77 -3.39
C TYR A 173 -5.96 -14.13 -3.24
N GLY A 174 -6.99 -14.92 -3.55
CA GLY A 174 -8.38 -14.49 -3.45
C GLY A 174 -9.35 -15.65 -3.46
N ASN A 175 -10.61 -15.35 -3.17
CA ASN A 175 -11.71 -16.32 -3.26
C ASN A 175 -13.04 -15.69 -3.69
N ALA A 176 -13.02 -14.46 -4.19
CA ALA A 176 -14.22 -13.74 -4.56
C ALA A 176 -14.97 -14.32 -5.77
N ASP A 177 -14.27 -15.00 -6.68
CA ASP A 177 -14.90 -15.72 -7.80
C ASP A 177 -15.47 -17.08 -7.36
N GLU A 178 -14.88 -17.67 -6.31
CA GLU A 178 -15.24 -18.99 -5.79
C GLU A 178 -16.37 -18.93 -4.75
N LEU A 179 -16.49 -17.82 -4.01
CA LEU A 179 -17.50 -17.59 -2.99
C LEU A 179 -18.35 -16.36 -3.30
N PRO A 180 -19.67 -16.42 -3.10
CA PRO A 180 -20.49 -15.22 -3.14
C PRO A 180 -20.02 -14.22 -2.07
N LEU A 181 -20.29 -12.93 -2.32
CA LEU A 181 -20.13 -11.92 -1.28
C LEU A 181 -20.89 -12.37 -0.02
N PRO A 182 -20.27 -12.32 1.18
CA PRO A 182 -20.95 -12.73 2.40
C PRO A 182 -22.22 -11.88 2.59
N ASP A 183 -23.35 -12.55 2.84
CA ASP A 183 -24.61 -11.89 3.16
C ASP A 183 -24.45 -11.03 4.42
N GLU A 184 -24.58 -9.70 4.28
CA GLU A 184 -24.41 -8.74 5.40
C GLU A 184 -25.47 -8.90 6.48
N GLU A 185 -26.63 -9.44 6.12
CA GLU A 185 -27.71 -9.78 7.01
C GLU A 185 -27.96 -11.28 6.91
N ALA A 186 -27.02 -12.09 7.41
CA ALA A 186 -27.36 -13.47 7.74
C ALA A 186 -28.68 -13.44 8.55
N PRO A 187 -29.76 -14.09 8.07
CA PRO A 187 -31.07 -13.97 8.68
C PRO A 187 -30.94 -14.29 10.17
N LYS A 188 -31.50 -13.41 11.01
CA LYS A 188 -31.48 -13.64 12.45
C LYS A 188 -32.14 -14.99 12.70
N PRO A 189 -31.44 -15.95 13.31
CA PRO A 189 -32.01 -17.26 13.53
C PRO A 189 -33.25 -17.13 14.41
N GLU A 190 -34.41 -17.52 13.88
CA GLU A 190 -35.70 -17.37 14.57
C GLU A 190 -35.98 -18.59 15.44
N THR A 191 -35.52 -19.77 15.00
CA THR A 191 -35.68 -21.03 15.72
C THR A 191 -34.46 -21.37 16.58
N GLU A 192 -34.66 -22.19 17.63
CA GLU A 192 -33.54 -22.68 18.45
C GLU A 192 -32.57 -23.57 17.66
N GLU A 193 -33.05 -24.26 16.63
CA GLU A 193 -32.23 -25.09 15.74
C GLU A 193 -31.31 -24.22 14.85
N GLU A 194 -31.84 -23.14 14.29
CA GLU A 194 -31.03 -22.16 13.54
C GLU A 194 -30.06 -21.42 14.45
N LYS A 195 -30.46 -21.08 15.68
CA LYS A 195 -29.56 -20.44 16.66
C LYS A 195 -28.41 -21.37 17.01
N LYS A 196 -28.70 -22.66 17.21
CA LYS A 196 -27.69 -23.67 17.46
C LYS A 196 -26.79 -23.87 16.25
N ALA A 197 -27.34 -23.97 15.04
CA ALA A 197 -26.56 -24.12 13.81
C ALA A 197 -25.67 -22.89 13.54
N LEU A 198 -26.17 -21.68 13.77
CA LEU A 198 -25.37 -20.45 13.67
C LEU A 198 -24.30 -20.41 14.76
N ALA A 199 -24.63 -20.78 16.00
CA ALA A 199 -23.67 -20.87 17.09
C ALA A 199 -22.57 -21.90 16.77
N ASP A 200 -22.91 -23.08 16.28
CA ASP A 200 -21.97 -24.12 15.86
C ASP A 200 -21.09 -23.64 14.69
N LYS A 201 -21.67 -22.91 13.73
CA LYS A 201 -20.92 -22.27 12.63
C LYS A 201 -19.96 -21.18 13.13
N LEU A 202 -20.36 -20.39 14.12
CA LEU A 202 -19.53 -19.33 14.70
C LEU A 202 -18.49 -19.85 15.71
N LEU A 203 -18.76 -21.00 16.35
CA LEU A 203 -17.86 -21.66 17.29
C LEU A 203 -16.63 -22.24 16.60
N HIS A 204 -16.71 -22.51 15.30
CA HIS A 204 -15.70 -23.25 14.55
C HIS A 204 -15.27 -22.46 13.31
N LEU A 205 -14.00 -22.02 13.28
CA LEU A 205 -13.32 -21.60 12.04
C LEU A 205 -13.61 -22.61 10.90
N GLN A 206 -13.91 -22.16 9.69
CA GLN A 206 -14.21 -23.08 8.60
C GLN A 206 -13.09 -23.06 7.58
N ALA A 207 -12.87 -24.18 6.90
CA ALA A 207 -12.00 -24.15 5.73
C ALA A 207 -12.62 -23.21 4.70
N GLU A 208 -11.82 -22.29 4.18
CA GLU A 208 -12.25 -21.36 3.13
C GLU A 208 -11.49 -21.69 1.84
N PRO A 209 -12.15 -21.79 0.67
CA PRO A 209 -11.43 -21.85 -0.59
C PRO A 209 -10.53 -20.62 -0.73
N LEU A 210 -9.33 -20.82 -1.26
CA LEU A 210 -8.38 -19.76 -1.56
C LEU A 210 -7.58 -20.14 -2.80
N SER A 211 -7.77 -19.39 -3.87
CA SER A 211 -7.06 -19.63 -5.13
C SER A 211 -5.94 -18.61 -5.32
N LEU A 212 -4.89 -19.03 -6.03
CA LEU A 212 -3.93 -18.11 -6.64
C LEU A 212 -4.65 -17.31 -7.73
N TYR A 213 -4.55 -15.99 -7.67
CA TYR A 213 -5.08 -15.07 -8.66
C TYR A 213 -3.91 -14.46 -9.43
N VAL A 214 -3.90 -14.68 -10.75
CA VAL A 214 -2.98 -14.04 -11.68
C VAL A 214 -3.79 -13.01 -12.48
N MET A 215 -3.55 -11.73 -12.22
CA MET A 215 -4.34 -10.63 -12.77
C MET A 215 -3.56 -9.97 -13.91
N LYS A 216 -4.07 -10.11 -15.13
CA LYS A 216 -3.51 -9.51 -16.34
C LYS A 216 -4.20 -8.19 -16.66
N TRP A 217 -3.43 -7.25 -17.20
CA TRP A 217 -4.00 -6.01 -17.73
C TRP A 217 -4.59 -6.21 -19.13
N GLN A 218 -5.90 -5.99 -19.25
CA GLN A 218 -6.62 -6.11 -20.52
C GLN A 218 -7.70 -5.02 -20.62
N ASP A 219 -7.71 -4.29 -21.74
CA ASP A 219 -8.73 -3.28 -22.07
C ASP A 219 -8.97 -2.23 -20.96
N GLY A 220 -7.88 -1.82 -20.29
CA GLY A 220 -7.91 -0.81 -19.22
C GLY A 220 -8.36 -1.34 -17.86
N LYS A 221 -8.42 -2.66 -17.68
CA LYS A 221 -8.82 -3.32 -16.43
C LYS A 221 -7.92 -4.49 -16.09
N LEU A 222 -7.95 -4.91 -14.83
CA LEU A 222 -7.36 -6.18 -14.41
C LEU A 222 -8.37 -7.31 -14.62
N VAL A 223 -7.96 -8.35 -15.34
CA VAL A 223 -8.74 -9.55 -15.63
C VAL A 223 -7.96 -10.76 -15.12
N ARG A 224 -8.65 -11.66 -14.40
CA ARG A 224 -8.05 -12.88 -13.90
C ARG A 224 -7.77 -13.85 -15.05
N MET A 225 -6.53 -14.32 -15.12
CA MET A 225 -6.14 -15.45 -15.95
C MET A 225 -6.56 -16.76 -15.26
N PRO A 226 -7.24 -17.67 -15.96
CA PRO A 226 -7.52 -19.00 -15.43
C PRO A 226 -6.21 -19.78 -15.20
N ASN A 227 -6.03 -20.32 -13.99
CA ASN A 227 -4.79 -21.00 -13.61
C ASN A 227 -4.51 -22.25 -14.46
N ASP A 228 -5.54 -22.89 -15.01
CA ASP A 228 -5.44 -24.04 -15.92
C ASP A 228 -4.84 -23.69 -17.28
N GLN A 229 -4.79 -22.40 -17.63
CA GLN A 229 -4.16 -21.89 -18.86
C GLN A 229 -2.69 -21.51 -18.66
N ILE A 230 -2.21 -21.50 -17.41
CA ILE A 230 -0.83 -21.13 -17.08
C ILE A 230 0.01 -22.41 -16.98
N PRO A 231 1.18 -22.47 -17.64
CA PRO A 231 2.07 -23.63 -17.52
C PRO A 231 2.43 -23.92 -16.05
N ALA A 232 2.45 -25.20 -15.67
CA ALA A 232 2.72 -25.62 -14.29
C ALA A 232 4.10 -25.15 -13.77
N GLU A 233 5.10 -25.09 -14.66
CA GLU A 233 6.43 -24.55 -14.35
C GLU A 233 6.35 -23.05 -13.99
N THR A 234 5.61 -22.26 -14.77
CA THR A 234 5.37 -20.84 -14.50
C THR A 234 4.61 -20.63 -13.20
N LEU A 235 3.56 -21.42 -12.94
CA LEU A 235 2.83 -21.35 -11.66
C LEU A 235 3.74 -21.65 -10.46
N THR A 236 4.67 -22.59 -10.60
CA THR A 236 5.65 -22.90 -9.55
C THR A 236 6.58 -21.72 -9.31
N ALA A 237 7.15 -21.15 -10.38
CA ALA A 237 8.01 -19.95 -10.29
C ALA A 237 7.28 -18.74 -9.69
N VAL A 238 6.00 -18.56 -10.03
CA VAL A 238 5.14 -17.51 -9.46
C VAL A 238 4.93 -17.72 -7.96
N LYS A 239 4.64 -18.95 -7.53
CA LYS A 239 4.47 -19.29 -6.10
C LYS A 239 5.75 -19.08 -5.31
N GLU A 240 6.92 -19.34 -5.89
CA GLU A 240 8.23 -19.06 -5.27
C GLU A 240 8.50 -17.57 -5.05
N LYS A 241 7.95 -16.69 -5.90
CA LYS A 241 8.11 -15.23 -5.78
C LYS A 241 7.19 -14.58 -4.75
N LEU A 242 6.08 -15.23 -4.41
CA LEU A 242 5.20 -14.70 -3.38
C LEU A 242 5.90 -14.76 -2.03
N PRO A 243 5.98 -13.64 -1.29
CA PRO A 243 6.46 -13.66 0.08
C PRO A 243 5.71 -14.73 0.87
N SER A 244 6.45 -15.53 1.64
CA SER A 244 5.87 -16.43 2.64
C SER A 244 5.34 -15.63 3.84
N ASP A 245 4.49 -14.64 3.59
CA ASP A 245 3.67 -14.00 4.61
C ASP A 245 2.46 -14.89 4.81
N PHE A 246 2.35 -15.53 5.97
CA PHE A 246 1.30 -16.51 6.24
C PHE A 246 -0.04 -15.80 6.39
N PRO A 247 -1.00 -15.96 5.47
CA PRO A 247 -2.33 -15.40 5.64
C PRO A 247 -2.99 -16.03 6.87
N GLY A 248 -3.32 -15.22 7.87
CA GLY A 248 -4.14 -15.63 9.02
C GLY A 248 -3.43 -16.48 10.10
N PHE A 249 -2.10 -16.46 10.18
CA PHE A 249 -1.35 -17.17 11.23
C PHE A 249 -1.57 -16.53 12.63
N PRO A 250 -1.74 -17.30 13.72
CA PRO A 250 -1.59 -18.76 13.86
C PRO A 250 -2.85 -19.58 13.53
N TYR A 251 -3.94 -18.95 13.12
CA TYR A 251 -5.27 -19.57 13.06
C TYR A 251 -5.54 -20.36 11.78
N TYR A 252 -4.90 -19.99 10.67
CA TYR A 252 -5.04 -20.66 9.38
C TYR A 252 -3.68 -21.04 8.79
N THR A 253 -3.67 -22.11 7.99
CA THR A 253 -2.58 -22.44 7.06
C THR A 253 -3.17 -22.63 5.67
N MET A 254 -2.40 -22.33 4.64
CA MET A 254 -2.78 -22.62 3.27
C MET A 254 -2.43 -24.07 2.94
N LYS A 255 -3.39 -24.87 2.49
CA LYS A 255 -3.23 -26.25 2.04
C LYS A 255 -4.21 -26.55 0.92
N ASP A 256 -3.73 -27.15 -0.17
CA ASP A 256 -4.55 -27.60 -1.31
C ASP A 256 -5.56 -26.54 -1.81
N ASP A 257 -5.10 -25.30 -2.00
CA ASP A 257 -5.92 -24.14 -2.40
C ASP A 257 -7.09 -23.83 -1.42
N GLN A 258 -6.86 -24.09 -0.13
CA GLN A 258 -7.77 -23.73 0.96
C GLN A 258 -7.01 -23.10 2.12
N LEU A 259 -7.65 -22.16 2.80
CA LEU A 259 -7.30 -21.74 4.15
C LEU A 259 -7.91 -22.74 5.13
N VAL A 260 -7.08 -23.58 5.72
CA VAL A 260 -7.50 -24.61 6.68
C VAL A 260 -7.20 -24.13 8.10
N PRO A 261 -8.18 -24.18 9.02
CA PRO A 261 -7.96 -23.80 10.41
C PRO A 261 -6.89 -24.68 11.12
N ASN A 262 -5.89 -24.06 11.71
CA ASN A 262 -4.85 -24.74 12.49
C ASN A 262 -5.28 -25.07 13.93
N VAL A 263 -6.28 -24.36 14.48
CA VAL A 263 -6.55 -24.32 15.94
C VAL A 263 -7.78 -25.09 16.42
N GLN A 264 -8.47 -25.84 15.57
CA GLN A 264 -9.74 -26.50 15.93
C GLN A 264 -9.63 -27.85 16.63
N ARG A 265 -8.62 -28.01 17.48
CA ARG A 265 -8.52 -29.20 18.34
C ARG A 265 -9.14 -28.87 19.69
N GLN A 266 -10.00 -29.75 20.21
CA GLN A 266 -10.59 -29.66 21.56
C GLN A 266 -9.55 -29.34 22.65
N SER A 267 -8.32 -29.84 22.48
CA SER A 267 -7.16 -29.56 23.34
C SER A 267 -6.74 -28.09 23.41
N PHE A 268 -7.04 -27.26 22.40
CA PHE A 268 -6.73 -25.83 22.38
C PHE A 268 -7.77 -25.02 23.15
N ALA A 269 -9.06 -25.30 22.95
CA ALA A 269 -10.14 -24.69 23.72
C ALA A 269 -10.04 -25.03 25.22
N GLU A 270 -9.76 -26.30 25.55
CA GLU A 270 -9.53 -26.73 26.94
C GLU A 270 -8.24 -26.15 27.54
N GLY A 271 -7.21 -25.93 26.70
CA GLY A 271 -5.91 -25.41 27.09
C GLY A 271 -5.82 -23.88 27.18
N MET A 272 -6.63 -23.12 26.45
CA MET A 272 -6.72 -21.65 26.56
C MET A 272 -7.50 -21.20 27.80
N LEU A 273 -8.32 -22.07 28.38
CA LEU A 273 -8.93 -21.88 29.69
C LEU A 273 -7.89 -21.94 30.83
N GLN A 274 -6.70 -22.48 30.56
CA GLN A 274 -5.58 -22.43 31.49
C GLN A 274 -4.80 -21.12 31.28
N ILE A 275 -4.81 -20.27 32.30
CA ILE A 275 -4.08 -18.99 32.29
C ILE A 275 -2.58 -19.27 32.09
N GLY A 276 -1.98 -18.69 31.06
CA GLY A 276 -0.53 -18.70 30.81
C GLY A 276 0.02 -19.78 29.86
N THR A 277 -0.80 -20.72 29.39
CA THR A 277 -0.35 -21.83 28.50
C THR A 277 -0.55 -21.57 27.01
N ALA A 278 -1.36 -20.58 26.64
CA ALA A 278 -1.70 -20.30 25.23
C ALA A 278 -0.47 -20.04 24.32
N PRO A 279 0.54 -19.24 24.71
CA PRO A 279 1.71 -18.99 23.85
C PRO A 279 2.53 -20.26 23.56
N TYR A 280 2.68 -21.15 24.55
CA TYR A 280 3.42 -22.40 24.39
C TYR A 280 2.70 -23.39 23.48
N ARG A 281 1.36 -23.39 23.50
CA ARG A 281 0.56 -24.25 22.63
C ARG A 281 0.56 -23.74 21.19
N ALA A 282 0.52 -22.43 20.97
CA ALA A 282 0.73 -21.84 19.65
C ALA A 282 2.10 -22.27 19.09
N LEU A 283 3.17 -22.13 19.87
CA LEU A 283 4.51 -22.58 19.47
C LEU A 283 4.56 -24.07 19.10
N LEU A 284 3.87 -24.95 19.85
CA LEU A 284 3.84 -26.38 19.52
C LEU A 284 3.09 -26.67 18.20
N LEU A 285 2.00 -25.94 17.92
CA LEU A 285 1.31 -26.01 16.63
C LEU A 285 2.22 -25.52 15.50
N ASP A 286 3.00 -24.47 15.74
CA ASP A 286 3.96 -23.94 14.77
C ASP A 286 5.02 -24.99 14.45
N LEU A 287 5.59 -25.62 15.46
CA LEU A 287 6.57 -26.69 15.28
C LEU A 287 5.96 -27.90 14.56
N GLN A 288 4.72 -28.27 14.86
CA GLN A 288 4.02 -29.34 14.14
C GLN A 288 3.81 -28.96 12.67
N ASN A 289 3.29 -27.76 12.38
CA ASN A 289 3.05 -27.30 11.01
C ASN A 289 4.35 -27.21 10.20
N ILE A 290 5.43 -26.72 10.82
CA ILE A 290 6.76 -26.73 10.20
C ILE A 290 7.20 -28.17 9.90
N GLY A 291 7.01 -29.09 10.86
CA GLY A 291 7.33 -30.51 10.66
C GLY A 291 6.54 -31.15 9.53
N ASP A 292 5.23 -30.89 9.45
CA ASP A 292 4.35 -31.41 8.41
C ASP A 292 4.76 -30.87 7.03
N LYS A 293 5.06 -29.57 6.91
CA LYS A 293 5.55 -28.95 5.66
C LYS A 293 6.91 -29.51 5.23
N LEU A 294 7.82 -29.72 6.18
CA LEU A 294 9.11 -30.35 5.87
C LEU A 294 8.93 -31.79 5.40
N ALA A 295 8.00 -32.55 5.98
CA ALA A 295 7.69 -33.89 5.53
C ALA A 295 7.08 -33.90 4.11
N GLU A 296 6.14 -32.99 3.82
CA GLU A 296 5.53 -32.82 2.50
C GLU A 296 6.59 -32.43 1.44
N ASN A 297 7.57 -31.60 1.82
CA ASN A 297 8.63 -31.12 0.92
C ASN A 297 9.92 -31.97 0.94
N ASN A 298 9.87 -33.23 1.40
CA ASN A 298 11.03 -34.14 1.47
C ASN A 298 12.26 -33.55 2.20
N GLY A 299 12.03 -32.76 3.26
CA GLY A 299 13.06 -32.11 4.06
C GLY A 299 13.65 -30.83 3.44
N ASN A 300 13.12 -30.36 2.30
CA ASN A 300 13.52 -29.08 1.72
C ASN A 300 12.95 -27.93 2.54
N MET A 301 13.84 -27.11 3.11
CA MET A 301 13.48 -25.94 3.93
C MET A 301 13.12 -24.74 3.05
N ASP A 302 13.88 -24.52 1.98
CA ASP A 302 13.61 -23.48 0.99
C ASP A 302 14.29 -23.81 -0.33
N GLY A 303 13.74 -23.34 -1.45
CA GLY A 303 14.32 -23.55 -2.78
C GLY A 303 13.92 -22.48 -3.79
N ARG A 304 14.79 -22.27 -4.79
CA ARG A 304 14.57 -21.33 -5.90
C ARG A 304 15.05 -21.97 -7.19
N LEU A 305 14.20 -22.02 -8.22
CA LEU A 305 14.61 -22.48 -9.54
C LEU A 305 15.69 -21.57 -10.15
N SER A 306 15.54 -20.26 -9.96
CA SER A 306 16.51 -19.26 -10.38
C SER A 306 16.47 -18.06 -9.43
N LEU A 307 17.63 -17.49 -9.13
CA LEU A 307 17.74 -16.28 -8.34
C LEU A 307 18.89 -15.42 -8.87
N GLY A 308 18.62 -14.14 -9.05
CA GLY A 308 19.59 -13.25 -9.67
C GLY A 308 20.00 -13.68 -11.07
N THR A 309 21.25 -13.43 -11.46
CA THR A 309 21.77 -13.72 -12.81
C THR A 309 22.55 -15.03 -12.91
N LYS A 310 23.18 -15.46 -11.81
CA LYS A 310 24.12 -16.59 -11.81
C LYS A 310 23.64 -17.83 -11.07
N PHE A 311 22.69 -17.71 -10.15
CA PHE A 311 22.26 -18.84 -9.31
C PHE A 311 21.04 -19.57 -9.89
N LYS A 312 21.10 -20.90 -9.92
CA LYS A 312 20.00 -21.76 -10.33
C LYS A 312 19.90 -23.01 -9.45
N ASP A 313 18.70 -23.59 -9.41
CA ASP A 313 18.40 -24.84 -8.70
C ASP A 313 18.86 -24.82 -7.23
N LEU A 314 18.63 -23.69 -6.55
CA LEU A 314 19.01 -23.51 -5.16
C LEU A 314 18.08 -24.32 -4.24
N SER A 315 18.66 -25.01 -3.26
CA SER A 315 17.89 -25.72 -2.23
C SER A 315 18.65 -25.72 -0.90
N ILE A 316 17.91 -25.57 0.19
CA ILE A 316 18.37 -25.80 1.56
C ILE A 316 17.71 -27.09 2.06
N ARG A 317 18.51 -28.14 2.25
CA ARG A 317 18.04 -29.43 2.75
C ARG A 317 19.02 -30.00 3.76
N GLU A 318 18.52 -30.43 4.92
CA GLU A 318 19.31 -31.12 5.94
C GLU A 318 20.61 -30.37 6.36
N GLY A 319 20.55 -29.03 6.38
CA GLY A 319 21.72 -28.19 6.71
C GLY A 319 22.74 -28.06 5.58
N LEU A 320 22.40 -28.43 4.36
CA LEU A 320 23.18 -28.23 3.15
C LEU A 320 22.46 -27.25 2.23
N LEU A 321 23.15 -26.18 1.84
CA LEU A 321 22.79 -25.33 0.71
C LEU A 321 23.48 -25.87 -0.53
N SER A 322 22.73 -26.11 -1.59
CA SER A 322 23.29 -26.56 -2.87
C SER A 322 22.58 -25.90 -4.04
N GLY A 323 23.26 -25.86 -5.18
CA GLY A 323 22.70 -25.43 -6.45
C GLY A 323 23.79 -25.29 -7.50
N THR A 324 23.54 -24.46 -8.51
CA THR A 324 24.56 -24.08 -9.50
C THR A 324 24.82 -22.58 -9.49
N TYR A 325 26.09 -22.22 -9.70
CA TYR A 325 26.56 -20.85 -9.88
C TYR A 325 27.35 -20.79 -11.20
N GLU A 326 26.89 -19.98 -12.15
CA GLU A 326 27.43 -19.95 -13.53
C GLU A 326 27.47 -21.34 -14.19
N GLY A 327 26.47 -22.18 -13.90
CA GLY A 327 26.34 -23.54 -14.41
C GLY A 327 27.26 -24.58 -13.76
N LYS A 328 28.10 -24.19 -12.79
CA LYS A 328 28.91 -25.11 -11.99
C LYS A 328 28.20 -25.45 -10.68
N PRO A 329 28.19 -26.72 -10.24
CA PRO A 329 27.61 -27.09 -8.96
C PRO A 329 28.42 -26.50 -7.81
N PHE A 330 27.73 -26.07 -6.76
CA PHE A 330 28.32 -25.71 -5.47
C PHE A 330 27.50 -26.33 -4.34
N ALA A 331 28.15 -26.54 -3.20
CA ALA A 331 27.48 -26.99 -1.98
C ALA A 331 28.19 -26.45 -0.74
N ALA A 332 27.41 -26.05 0.25
CA ALA A 332 27.88 -25.43 1.47
C ALA A 332 27.06 -25.91 2.67
N THR A 333 27.72 -26.24 3.77
CA THR A 333 27.01 -26.45 5.04
C THR A 333 26.43 -25.11 5.52
N THR A 334 25.17 -25.11 5.92
CA THR A 334 24.48 -23.90 6.35
C THR A 334 23.59 -24.15 7.57
N LYS A 335 23.39 -23.10 8.37
CA LYS A 335 22.35 -23.03 9.40
C LYS A 335 21.16 -22.19 8.95
N ALA A 336 21.21 -21.65 7.75
CA ALA A 336 20.09 -20.91 7.18
C ALA A 336 18.92 -21.86 6.90
N THR A 337 17.72 -21.32 7.03
CA THR A 337 16.47 -22.00 6.71
C THR A 337 15.73 -21.31 5.57
N ARG A 338 16.24 -20.18 5.08
CA ARG A 338 15.62 -19.38 4.03
C ARG A 338 16.66 -18.78 3.09
N ILE A 339 16.33 -18.77 1.80
CA ILE A 339 17.02 -18.04 0.74
C ILE A 339 16.30 -16.71 0.55
N LEU A 340 17.03 -15.60 0.64
CA LEU A 340 16.44 -14.25 0.56
C LEU A 340 16.47 -13.73 -0.88
N ASP A 341 17.65 -13.34 -1.33
CA ASP A 341 17.88 -12.69 -2.63
C ASP A 341 19.36 -12.82 -3.01
N THR A 342 19.78 -12.16 -4.08
CA THR A 342 21.16 -11.98 -4.49
C THR A 342 21.56 -10.51 -4.43
N MET A 343 22.83 -10.24 -4.16
CA MET A 343 23.37 -8.88 -4.19
C MET A 343 24.72 -8.85 -4.92
N LYS A 344 24.99 -7.77 -5.64
CA LYS A 344 26.28 -7.53 -6.29
C LYS A 344 27.30 -7.03 -5.27
N LEU A 345 28.40 -7.75 -5.13
CA LEU A 345 29.45 -7.43 -4.16
C LEU A 345 30.44 -6.39 -4.72
N PRO A 346 31.22 -5.71 -3.86
CA PRO A 346 32.23 -4.73 -4.29
C PRO A 346 33.29 -5.27 -5.25
N ASP A 347 33.53 -6.58 -5.24
CA ASP A 347 34.45 -7.26 -6.17
C ASP A 347 33.79 -7.67 -7.50
N GLY A 348 32.52 -7.31 -7.70
CA GLY A 348 31.72 -7.59 -8.88
C GLY A 348 31.09 -8.99 -8.93
N ARG A 349 31.33 -9.85 -7.93
CA ARG A 349 30.65 -11.15 -7.83
C ARG A 349 29.20 -10.97 -7.38
N GLU A 350 28.39 -11.98 -7.66
CA GLU A 350 27.03 -12.06 -7.16
C GLU A 350 27.03 -12.91 -5.89
N GLY A 351 26.68 -12.28 -4.77
CA GLY A 351 26.56 -12.92 -3.46
C GLY A 351 25.14 -13.41 -3.23
N LEU A 352 25.00 -14.60 -2.63
CA LEU A 352 23.72 -15.18 -2.26
C LEU A 352 23.37 -14.83 -0.81
N MET A 353 22.24 -14.17 -0.61
CA MET A 353 21.75 -13.81 0.71
C MET A 353 20.89 -14.94 1.29
N ILE A 354 21.26 -15.39 2.48
CA ILE A 354 20.58 -16.47 3.21
C ILE A 354 20.29 -16.05 4.65
N MET A 355 19.26 -16.63 5.25
CA MET A 355 18.82 -16.30 6.61
C MET A 355 18.65 -17.54 7.48
N GLY A 356 19.28 -17.51 8.65
CA GLY A 356 19.05 -18.45 9.74
C GLY A 356 18.97 -17.71 11.08
N GLU A 357 19.92 -17.96 11.97
CA GLU A 357 20.09 -17.12 13.17
C GLU A 357 20.59 -15.71 12.81
N HIS A 358 21.41 -15.64 11.76
CA HIS A 358 21.99 -14.43 11.19
C HIS A 358 21.61 -14.35 9.71
N MET A 359 21.71 -13.15 9.15
CA MET A 359 21.68 -12.96 7.71
C MET A 359 23.12 -13.04 7.20
N SER A 360 23.37 -13.91 6.24
CA SER A 360 24.70 -14.11 5.67
C SER A 360 24.66 -13.90 4.17
N VAL A 361 25.73 -13.35 3.62
CA VAL A 361 25.96 -13.20 2.19
C VAL A 361 27.10 -14.14 1.81
N LEU A 362 26.79 -15.15 1.00
CA LEU A 362 27.75 -16.14 0.55
C LEU A 362 28.27 -15.78 -0.84
N ALA A 363 29.59 -15.76 -1.01
CA ALA A 363 30.22 -15.69 -2.32
C ALA A 363 30.68 -17.11 -2.73
N VAL A 364 30.42 -17.47 -3.98
CA VAL A 364 30.88 -18.73 -4.57
C VAL A 364 32.21 -18.49 -5.28
N GLU A 365 33.21 -19.27 -4.91
CA GLU A 365 34.54 -19.26 -5.52
C GLU A 365 34.54 -20.06 -6.84
N PRO A 366 35.50 -19.80 -7.76
CA PRO A 366 35.55 -20.47 -9.06
C PRO A 366 35.65 -22.00 -9.03
N ASP A 367 36.10 -22.56 -7.90
CA ASP A 367 36.22 -23.99 -7.61
C ASP A 367 34.94 -24.61 -7.01
N GLY A 368 33.89 -23.81 -6.81
CA GLY A 368 32.62 -24.23 -6.23
C GLY A 368 32.59 -24.23 -4.70
N THR A 369 33.67 -23.82 -4.04
CA THR A 369 33.64 -23.57 -2.59
C THR A 369 32.90 -22.27 -2.29
N THR A 370 32.39 -22.13 -1.07
CA THR A 370 31.66 -20.93 -0.64
C THR A 370 32.35 -20.27 0.52
N VAL A 371 32.42 -18.95 0.51
CA VAL A 371 32.90 -18.15 1.63
C VAL A 371 31.78 -17.23 2.12
N GLU A 372 31.65 -17.08 3.43
CA GLU A 372 30.77 -16.07 4.01
C GLU A 372 31.46 -14.71 3.89
N ALA A 373 30.97 -13.89 2.94
CA ALA A 373 31.55 -12.59 2.63
C ALA A 373 31.11 -11.52 3.64
N TYR A 374 29.84 -11.58 4.07
CA TYR A 374 29.25 -10.64 5.01
C TYR A 374 28.24 -11.33 5.92
N THR A 375 28.15 -10.85 7.16
CA THR A 375 27.21 -11.38 8.16
C THR A 375 26.58 -10.23 8.90
N LEU A 376 25.28 -10.33 9.16
CA LEU A 376 24.53 -9.42 9.99
C LEU A 376 23.84 -10.20 11.10
N THR A 377 24.14 -9.83 12.34
CA THR A 377 23.69 -10.53 13.53
C THR A 377 22.49 -9.86 14.18
N ARG A 378 21.79 -10.60 15.05
CA ARG A 378 20.64 -10.09 15.82
C ARG A 378 21.00 -8.97 16.81
N LYS A 379 22.29 -8.80 17.10
CA LYS A 379 22.78 -7.72 17.97
C LYS A 379 22.88 -6.39 17.22
N GLU A 380 23.08 -6.45 15.92
CA GLU A 380 23.23 -5.27 15.05
C GLU A 380 21.86 -4.79 14.56
N THR A 381 20.95 -5.71 14.23
CA THR A 381 19.57 -5.37 13.89
C THR A 381 18.62 -6.53 14.19
N ALA A 382 17.34 -6.23 14.39
CA ALA A 382 16.32 -7.27 14.47
C ALA A 382 16.15 -7.91 13.08
N LEU A 383 16.35 -9.22 12.95
CA LEU A 383 16.34 -9.90 11.65
C LEU A 383 15.00 -10.56 11.31
N ALA A 384 14.24 -10.99 12.33
CA ALA A 384 13.06 -11.84 12.14
C ALA A 384 11.92 -11.16 11.37
N THR A 385 11.79 -9.84 11.50
CA THR A 385 10.74 -9.02 10.85
C THR A 385 11.31 -8.08 9.80
N ALA A 386 12.61 -8.18 9.51
CA ALA A 386 13.27 -7.28 8.59
C ALA A 386 12.98 -7.68 7.14
N ARG A 387 12.74 -6.67 6.31
CA ARG A 387 12.84 -6.79 4.85
C ARG A 387 14.26 -6.44 4.43
N PHE A 388 14.82 -7.24 3.53
CA PHE A 388 16.15 -7.04 2.97
C PHE A 388 15.99 -6.75 1.48
N ILE A 389 16.48 -5.61 1.02
CA ILE A 389 16.37 -5.18 -0.38
C ILE A 389 17.78 -4.79 -0.84
N PRO A 390 18.47 -5.64 -1.62
CA PRO A 390 19.74 -5.28 -2.22
C PRO A 390 19.51 -4.26 -3.34
N ALA A 391 20.34 -3.21 -3.39
CA ALA A 391 20.24 -2.14 -4.36
C ALA A 391 21.53 -1.30 -4.40
N ASP A 392 22.02 -0.97 -5.59
CA ASP A 392 23.08 0.02 -5.83
C ASP A 392 22.54 1.45 -5.63
N VAL A 393 22.53 1.93 -4.38
CA VAL A 393 21.88 3.21 -4.04
C VAL A 393 22.80 4.41 -4.21
N ASP A 394 24.12 4.20 -4.14
CA ASP A 394 25.11 5.24 -4.34
C ASP A 394 25.78 5.24 -5.73
N ASN A 395 25.34 4.34 -6.62
CA ASN A 395 25.73 4.22 -8.03
C ASN A 395 27.22 3.90 -8.22
N ASP A 396 27.83 3.17 -7.30
CA ASP A 396 29.21 2.68 -7.43
C ASP A 396 29.32 1.32 -8.13
N GLY A 397 28.17 0.71 -8.44
CA GLY A 397 28.07 -0.57 -9.12
C GLY A 397 28.11 -1.78 -8.19
N ALA A 398 28.21 -1.62 -6.88
CA ALA A 398 27.93 -2.65 -5.88
C ALA A 398 26.57 -2.38 -5.21
N ASP A 399 25.92 -3.44 -4.74
CA ASP A 399 24.65 -3.26 -4.03
C ASP A 399 24.91 -2.92 -2.56
N GLU A 400 24.26 -1.87 -2.08
CA GLU A 400 23.96 -1.68 -0.67
C GLU A 400 22.81 -2.59 -0.25
N LEU A 401 22.71 -2.81 1.07
CA LEU A 401 21.62 -3.53 1.68
C LEU A 401 20.68 -2.57 2.42
N LEU A 402 19.47 -2.40 1.87
CA LEU A 402 18.39 -1.71 2.55
C LEU A 402 17.71 -2.67 3.52
N ILE A 403 17.57 -2.24 4.77
CA ILE A 403 16.88 -2.98 5.81
C ILE A 403 15.61 -2.24 6.20
N GLY A 404 14.47 -2.77 5.76
CA GLY A 404 13.15 -2.33 6.20
C GLY A 404 12.83 -2.93 7.57
N ASN A 405 13.28 -2.28 8.64
CA ASN A 405 12.90 -2.64 10.02
C ASN A 405 12.88 -1.40 10.95
N LYS A 406 12.83 -1.63 12.26
CA LYS A 406 12.84 -0.60 13.31
C LYS A 406 14.10 -0.74 14.16
N PRO A 407 15.12 0.12 13.99
CA PRO A 407 15.25 1.15 12.93
C PRO A 407 15.54 0.53 11.54
N SER A 408 15.37 1.35 10.51
CA SER A 408 15.74 1.02 9.13
C SER A 408 17.15 1.50 8.81
N TYR A 409 17.85 0.79 7.94
CA TYR A 409 19.25 1.07 7.59
C TYR A 409 19.49 1.01 6.09
N ILE A 410 20.49 1.77 5.64
CA ILE A 410 21.21 1.54 4.39
C ILE A 410 22.62 1.10 4.79
N LEU A 411 22.96 -0.16 4.49
CA LEU A 411 24.26 -0.73 4.83
C LEU A 411 25.10 -0.92 3.57
N LYS A 412 26.35 -0.45 3.60
CA LYS A 412 27.32 -0.64 2.53
C LYS A 412 28.29 -1.75 2.87
N ALA A 413 28.46 -2.67 1.93
CA ALA A 413 29.42 -3.76 2.03
C ALA A 413 30.85 -3.21 1.85
N MET A 414 31.69 -3.33 2.87
CA MET A 414 33.07 -2.84 2.82
C MET A 414 34.04 -3.96 2.40
N PRO A 415 35.19 -3.64 1.78
CA PRO A 415 36.18 -4.65 1.37
C PRO A 415 36.78 -5.47 2.52
N ASP A 416 36.65 -5.02 3.77
CA ASP A 416 37.13 -5.74 4.96
C ASP A 416 36.11 -6.76 5.52
N GLY A 417 35.01 -7.00 4.80
CA GLY A 417 33.95 -7.93 5.19
C GLY A 417 32.95 -7.38 6.21
N LYS A 418 32.99 -6.07 6.50
CA LYS A 418 32.06 -5.40 7.42
C LYS A 418 31.01 -4.58 6.68
N TRP A 419 29.98 -4.21 7.43
CA TRP A 419 28.96 -3.26 7.01
C TRP A 419 29.30 -1.86 7.53
N ASP A 420 29.32 -0.88 6.63
CA ASP A 420 29.26 0.53 7.01
C ASP A 420 27.82 1.04 6.95
N VAL A 421 27.45 1.93 7.87
CA VAL A 421 26.08 2.47 7.93
C VAL A 421 26.07 3.79 7.18
N LEU A 422 25.57 3.78 5.94
CA LEU A 422 25.41 5.00 5.15
C LEU A 422 24.28 5.88 5.68
N TRP A 423 23.18 5.25 6.10
CA TRP A 423 22.03 5.95 6.65
C TRP A 423 21.28 5.07 7.65
N SER A 424 20.68 5.72 8.64
CA SER A 424 19.74 5.07 9.57
C SER A 424 18.53 5.97 9.84
N SER A 425 17.36 5.36 10.00
CA SER A 425 16.20 6.07 10.51
C SER A 425 16.45 6.51 11.95
N GLN A 426 15.77 7.57 12.39
CA GLN A 426 15.88 8.05 13.77
C GLN A 426 15.64 6.92 14.77
N GLU A 427 16.38 6.95 15.88
CA GLU A 427 16.21 5.98 16.96
C GLU A 427 14.76 5.98 17.46
N GLY A 428 14.15 4.79 17.52
CA GLY A 428 12.75 4.65 17.90
C GLY A 428 11.72 5.07 16.83
N ASP A 429 12.13 5.38 15.60
CA ASP A 429 11.17 5.56 14.51
C ASP A 429 10.54 4.22 14.10
N GLU A 430 9.37 3.96 14.66
CA GLU A 430 8.61 2.76 14.35
C GLU A 430 7.83 2.83 13.02
N SER A 431 7.87 3.96 12.31
CA SER A 431 7.03 4.18 11.14
C SER A 431 7.81 4.11 9.84
N PHE A 432 9.08 4.50 9.85
CA PHE A 432 9.94 4.41 8.68
C PHE A 432 10.27 2.95 8.35
N SER A 433 10.06 2.54 7.09
CA SER A 433 10.44 1.22 6.61
C SER A 433 10.63 1.21 5.10
N PHE A 434 11.78 0.77 4.62
CA PHE A 434 12.00 0.53 3.20
C PHE A 434 11.09 -0.59 2.70
N THR A 435 10.50 -0.37 1.53
CA THR A 435 9.56 -1.32 0.94
C THR A 435 10.00 -1.82 -0.42
N ASN A 436 10.68 -0.99 -1.21
CA ASN A 436 11.15 -1.33 -2.56
C ASN A 436 12.26 -0.34 -3.03
N TYR A 437 12.99 -0.68 -4.09
CA TYR A 437 13.91 0.19 -4.82
C TYR A 437 13.74 -0.07 -6.32
N ALA A 438 13.16 0.90 -7.03
CA ALA A 438 12.77 0.70 -8.42
C ALA A 438 12.58 2.03 -9.15
N LYS A 439 12.59 1.98 -10.48
CA LYS A 439 12.13 3.09 -11.33
C LYS A 439 10.62 3.21 -11.20
N VAL A 440 10.11 4.42 -10.97
CA VAL A 440 8.68 4.70 -10.87
C VAL A 440 8.27 5.64 -12.01
N GLY A 441 7.28 5.24 -12.80
CA GLY A 441 6.94 5.93 -14.04
C GLY A 441 8.02 5.75 -15.11
N ASN A 442 8.30 6.83 -15.86
CA ASN A 442 9.31 6.86 -16.93
C ASN A 442 10.65 7.47 -16.47
N GLU A 443 10.95 7.43 -15.18
CA GLU A 443 12.20 8.01 -14.65
C GLU A 443 13.40 7.14 -15.04
N ASP A 444 14.51 7.79 -15.40
CA ASP A 444 15.73 7.09 -15.82
C ASP A 444 16.41 6.37 -14.65
N GLN A 445 16.29 6.93 -13.45
CA GLN A 445 16.93 6.45 -12.24
C GLN A 445 15.91 5.81 -11.29
N PRO A 446 16.26 4.67 -10.66
CA PRO A 446 15.47 4.11 -9.57
C PRO A 446 15.49 5.05 -8.35
N GLU A 447 14.43 4.97 -7.55
CA GLU A 447 14.32 5.68 -6.28
C GLU A 447 14.03 4.71 -5.14
N LEU A 448 14.32 5.12 -3.90
CA LEU A 448 13.99 4.38 -2.69
C LEU A 448 12.51 4.58 -2.37
N ILE A 449 11.76 3.49 -2.26
CA ILE A 449 10.35 3.53 -1.88
C ILE A 449 10.22 3.06 -0.44
N ALA A 450 9.70 3.94 0.40
CA ALA A 450 9.54 3.67 1.82
C ALA A 450 8.15 4.09 2.31
N GLN A 451 7.74 3.43 3.38
CA GLN A 451 6.68 3.89 4.25
C GLN A 451 7.28 4.85 5.27
N ALA A 452 6.72 6.05 5.40
CA ALA A 452 7.20 7.05 6.34
C ALA A 452 6.02 7.73 7.07
N LYS A 453 6.23 8.12 8.33
CA LYS A 453 5.25 8.94 9.06
C LYS A 453 5.23 10.38 8.56
N SER A 454 4.21 11.09 9.02
CA SER A 454 4.15 12.54 8.98
C SER A 454 5.35 13.19 9.66
N TRP A 455 5.70 14.40 9.20
CA TRP A 455 6.85 15.15 9.71
C TRP A 455 6.69 15.57 11.18
N VAL A 456 5.46 15.89 11.62
CA VAL A 456 5.20 16.46 12.96
C VAL A 456 4.29 15.57 13.80
N SER A 457 3.39 14.81 13.17
CA SER A 457 2.41 14.02 13.89
C SER A 457 3.06 12.89 14.69
N MET A 458 2.57 12.70 15.92
CA MET A 458 2.92 11.51 16.73
C MET A 458 2.17 10.26 16.27
N ASN A 459 1.22 10.39 15.33
CA ASN A 459 0.53 9.25 14.76
C ASN A 459 1.50 8.41 13.92
N LYS A 460 1.54 7.10 14.20
CA LYS A 460 2.37 6.12 13.50
C LYS A 460 1.81 5.72 12.12
N THR A 461 0.77 6.38 11.63
CA THR A 461 0.28 6.18 10.26
C THR A 461 1.40 6.37 9.26
N ARG A 462 1.60 5.35 8.43
CA ARG A 462 2.62 5.29 7.42
C ARG A 462 2.05 5.71 6.08
N TYR A 463 2.76 6.59 5.38
CA TYR A 463 2.42 7.08 4.07
C TYR A 463 3.50 6.64 3.08
N LEU A 464 3.07 6.24 1.88
CA LEU A 464 4.02 5.87 0.84
C LEU A 464 4.78 7.11 0.36
N SER A 465 6.11 7.03 0.34
CA SER A 465 7.00 8.12 -0.02
C SER A 465 8.18 7.60 -0.85
N GLY A 466 8.64 8.42 -1.79
CA GLY A 466 9.84 8.18 -2.60
C GLY A 466 11.00 9.05 -2.11
N TYR A 467 12.22 8.51 -2.18
CA TYR A 467 13.43 9.16 -1.74
C TYR A 467 14.60 8.92 -2.71
N THR A 468 15.50 9.89 -2.77
CA THR A 468 16.82 9.75 -3.38
C THR A 468 17.86 9.76 -2.27
N TYR A 469 18.83 8.85 -2.32
CA TYR A 469 19.95 8.86 -1.39
C TYR A 469 20.98 9.91 -1.81
N THR A 470 21.42 10.73 -0.87
CA THR A 470 22.55 11.66 -1.01
C THR A 470 23.49 11.48 0.19
N PRO A 471 24.76 11.95 0.10
CA PRO A 471 25.68 11.92 1.25
C PRO A 471 25.17 12.66 2.49
N GLU A 472 24.26 13.62 2.33
CA GLU A 472 23.62 14.37 3.42
C GLU A 472 22.42 13.62 4.03
N GLY A 473 21.93 12.56 3.39
CA GLY A 473 20.83 11.71 3.83
C GLY A 473 19.80 11.44 2.74
N LEU A 474 18.57 11.14 3.14
CA LEU A 474 17.48 10.88 2.20
C LEU A 474 16.80 12.19 1.79
N GLU A 475 16.94 12.57 0.53
CA GLU A 475 16.15 13.64 -0.09
C GLU A 475 14.77 13.09 -0.48
N HIS A 476 13.72 13.79 -0.08
CA HIS A 476 12.35 13.36 -0.29
C HIS A 476 11.83 13.81 -1.66
N ASN A 477 11.49 12.85 -2.53
CA ASN A 477 11.00 13.12 -3.87
C ASN A 477 9.50 13.43 -3.87
N TRP A 478 8.71 12.56 -3.23
CA TRP A 478 7.25 12.66 -3.21
C TRP A 478 6.65 11.87 -2.05
N ARG A 479 5.42 12.23 -1.68
CA ARG A 479 4.60 11.53 -0.69
C ARG A 479 3.14 11.49 -1.14
N ILE A 480 2.52 10.33 -0.96
CA ILE A 480 1.08 10.17 -1.07
C ILE A 480 0.52 9.79 0.30
N TYR A 481 -0.48 10.53 0.76
CA TYR A 481 -1.04 10.36 2.11
C TYR A 481 -2.07 9.21 2.15
N MET A 482 -1.64 8.03 1.71
CA MET A 482 -2.41 6.79 1.72
C MET A 482 -1.65 5.70 2.48
N PRO A 483 -2.29 4.99 3.44
CA PRO A 483 -1.66 3.90 4.18
C PRO A 483 -1.67 2.60 3.37
N LEU A 484 -0.83 2.57 2.33
CA LEU A 484 -0.71 1.44 1.41
C LEU A 484 0.19 0.34 1.97
N LEU A 485 -0.11 -0.91 1.62
CA LEU A 485 0.63 -2.13 1.95
C LEU A 485 0.95 -2.94 0.68
N ASN A 486 1.87 -3.89 0.79
CA ASN A 486 2.28 -4.80 -0.29
C ASN A 486 2.66 -4.07 -1.59
N ILE A 487 3.49 -3.04 -1.44
CA ILE A 487 3.91 -2.17 -2.54
C ILE A 487 4.85 -2.92 -3.48
N GLN A 488 4.43 -3.05 -4.72
CA GLN A 488 5.20 -3.57 -5.84
C GLN A 488 5.25 -2.55 -6.97
N ILE A 489 6.29 -2.61 -7.80
CA ILE A 489 6.51 -1.65 -8.88
C ILE A 489 6.91 -2.38 -10.15
N GLY A 490 6.23 -2.07 -11.25
CA GLY A 490 6.45 -2.73 -12.53
C GLY A 490 5.54 -2.21 -13.64
N ASP A 491 5.88 -2.52 -14.89
CA ASP A 491 5.08 -2.17 -16.06
C ASP A 491 3.89 -3.13 -16.19
N ILE A 492 2.70 -2.65 -15.85
CA ILE A 492 1.48 -3.48 -15.79
C ILE A 492 0.70 -3.42 -17.11
N ASP A 493 0.67 -2.28 -17.79
CA ASP A 493 -0.08 -2.16 -19.06
C ASP A 493 0.76 -2.27 -20.34
N GLY A 494 2.09 -2.34 -20.22
CA GLY A 494 3.03 -2.47 -21.31
C GLY A 494 3.39 -1.15 -21.98
N ASP A 495 3.24 -0.03 -21.29
CA ASP A 495 3.56 1.29 -21.83
C ASP A 495 5.00 1.75 -21.53
N GLN A 496 5.82 0.85 -20.98
CA GLN A 496 7.20 1.08 -20.54
C GLN A 496 7.31 2.06 -19.36
N SER A 497 6.19 2.35 -18.70
CA SER A 497 6.11 3.11 -17.44
C SER A 497 5.84 2.17 -16.29
N ASN A 498 6.67 2.21 -15.26
CA ASN A 498 6.41 1.39 -14.09
C ASN A 498 5.30 2.00 -13.24
N GLU A 499 4.22 1.25 -13.03
CA GLU A 499 3.17 1.58 -12.07
C GLU A 499 3.53 1.13 -10.65
N ILE A 500 2.90 1.77 -9.67
CA ILE A 500 2.86 1.28 -8.30
C ILE A 500 1.61 0.42 -8.13
N VAL A 501 1.80 -0.83 -7.72
CA VAL A 501 0.74 -1.75 -7.31
C VAL A 501 0.75 -1.87 -5.80
N ALA A 502 -0.40 -1.67 -5.17
CA ALA A 502 -0.52 -1.77 -3.72
C ALA A 502 -1.91 -2.23 -3.28
N SER A 503 -2.07 -2.48 -1.98
CA SER A 503 -3.35 -2.76 -1.34
C SER A 503 -3.56 -1.88 -0.11
N ILE A 504 -4.80 -1.79 0.35
CA ILE A 504 -5.15 -1.19 1.65
C ILE A 504 -5.54 -2.34 2.59
N TYR A 505 -5.07 -2.24 3.84
CA TYR A 505 -5.38 -3.19 4.91
C TYR A 505 -6.89 -3.44 5.02
N ASP A 506 -7.30 -4.72 5.11
CA ASP A 506 -8.68 -5.17 5.27
C ASP A 506 -9.65 -4.78 4.13
N GLN A 507 -9.14 -4.27 3.02
CA GLN A 507 -9.96 -3.98 1.84
C GLN A 507 -9.91 -5.09 0.79
N HIS A 508 -8.81 -5.86 0.74
CA HIS A 508 -8.55 -6.90 -0.27
C HIS A 508 -8.75 -6.40 -1.72
N ARG A 509 -8.39 -5.16 -1.98
CA ARG A 509 -8.41 -4.53 -3.30
C ARG A 509 -7.00 -4.25 -3.76
N ILE A 510 -6.79 -4.37 -5.06
CA ILE A 510 -5.57 -3.95 -5.74
C ILE A 510 -5.78 -2.54 -6.26
N LEU A 511 -4.84 -1.65 -5.94
CA LEU A 511 -4.75 -0.30 -6.48
C LEU A 511 -3.55 -0.23 -7.41
N VAL A 512 -3.77 0.31 -8.62
CA VAL A 512 -2.71 0.56 -9.60
C VAL A 512 -2.58 2.07 -9.80
N PHE A 513 -1.42 2.62 -9.48
CA PHE A 513 -1.10 4.03 -9.59
C PHE A 513 -0.12 4.29 -10.72
N LYS A 514 -0.45 5.26 -11.56
CA LYS A 514 0.42 5.75 -12.64
C LYS A 514 0.97 7.12 -12.29
N ARG A 515 2.29 7.30 -12.41
CA ARG A 515 2.95 8.59 -12.16
C ARG A 515 2.60 9.57 -13.29
N HIS A 516 2.42 10.85 -12.94
CA HIS A 516 2.24 11.93 -13.89
C HIS A 516 3.21 13.09 -13.64
N ASN A 517 3.54 13.84 -14.69
CA ASN A 517 4.49 14.96 -14.59
C ASN A 517 3.79 16.32 -14.38
N VAL A 518 2.49 16.32 -14.07
CA VAL A 518 1.75 17.55 -13.79
C VAL A 518 2.16 18.07 -12.40
N PRO A 519 2.65 19.32 -12.27
CA PRO A 519 3.01 19.90 -10.98
C PRO A 519 1.75 20.37 -10.23
N VAL A 520 0.91 19.42 -9.81
CA VAL A 520 -0.41 19.68 -9.24
C VAL A 520 -0.32 20.56 -8.00
N VAL A 521 0.58 20.25 -7.06
CA VAL A 521 0.75 21.04 -5.82
C VAL A 521 1.18 22.49 -6.12
N PRO A 522 2.21 22.76 -6.94
CA PRO A 522 2.53 24.12 -7.38
C PRO A 522 1.36 24.85 -8.07
N LEU A 523 0.65 24.19 -8.98
CA LEU A 523 -0.47 24.80 -9.70
C LEU A 523 -1.61 25.18 -8.76
N VAL A 524 -1.98 24.31 -7.82
CA VAL A 524 -3.03 24.58 -6.83
C VAL A 524 -2.57 25.66 -5.84
N SER A 525 -1.29 25.69 -5.49
CA SER A 525 -0.69 26.75 -4.65
C SER A 525 -0.75 28.12 -5.33
N LEU A 526 -0.40 28.19 -6.62
CA LEU A 526 -0.52 29.42 -7.42
C LEU A 526 -1.97 29.87 -7.55
N LEU A 527 -2.90 28.93 -7.77
CA LEU A 527 -4.33 29.23 -7.77
C LEU A 527 -4.78 29.83 -6.43
N PHE A 528 -4.35 29.24 -5.32
CA PHE A 528 -4.71 29.72 -3.99
C PHE A 528 -4.13 31.11 -3.69
N ILE A 529 -2.84 31.32 -3.95
CA ILE A 529 -2.17 32.61 -3.78
C ILE A 529 -2.82 33.67 -4.69
N GLY A 530 -3.13 33.30 -5.95
CA GLY A 530 -3.83 34.15 -6.90
C GLY A 530 -5.21 34.60 -6.40
N LEU A 531 -5.99 33.70 -5.79
CA LEU A 531 -7.28 34.03 -5.18
C LEU A 531 -7.14 35.00 -3.99
N ILE A 532 -6.12 34.80 -3.15
CA ILE A 532 -5.80 35.71 -2.04
C ILE A 532 -5.42 37.09 -2.58
N GLY A 533 -4.49 37.14 -3.54
CA GLY A 533 -4.03 38.38 -4.18
C GLY A 533 -5.17 39.14 -4.87
N TYR A 534 -6.05 38.43 -5.59
CA TYR A 534 -7.27 39.00 -6.15
C TYR A 534 -8.18 39.60 -5.07
N GLY A 535 -8.37 38.88 -3.95
CA GLY A 535 -9.11 39.37 -2.80
C GLY A 535 -8.54 40.66 -2.23
N ILE A 536 -7.20 40.74 -2.08
CA ILE A 536 -6.50 41.94 -1.59
C ILE A 536 -6.70 43.12 -2.54
N VAL A 537 -6.44 42.94 -3.84
CA VAL A 537 -6.59 44.01 -4.84
C VAL A 537 -8.03 44.51 -4.88
N ARG A 538 -9.00 43.60 -4.83
CA ARG A 538 -10.42 43.95 -4.79
C ARG A 538 -10.79 44.71 -3.52
N ARG A 539 -10.23 44.33 -2.37
CA ARG A 539 -10.44 45.03 -1.10
C ARG A 539 -9.88 46.45 -1.16
N VAL A 540 -8.68 46.65 -1.70
CA VAL A 540 -8.06 47.98 -1.81
C VAL A 540 -8.79 48.87 -2.81
N ARG A 541 -9.31 48.33 -3.93
CA ARG A 541 -10.06 49.12 -4.92
C ARG A 541 -11.46 49.56 -4.48
N HIS A 542 -12.02 48.91 -3.45
CA HIS A 542 -13.38 49.16 -2.94
C HIS A 542 -13.40 49.63 -1.48
N ALA A 543 -12.24 49.76 -0.84
CA ALA A 543 -12.05 50.51 0.40
C ALA A 543 -11.92 51.99 0.05
#